data_AF-A0A7D9LBU0-F1
#
_entry.id   AF-A0A7D9LBU0-F1
#
_cell.length_a   1.000
_cell.length_b   1.000
_cell.length_c   1.000
_cell.angle_alpha   90.00
_cell.angle_beta   90.00
_cell.angle_gamma   90.00
#
_symmetry.space_group_name_H-M   'P 1'
#
loop_
_entity.id
_entity.type
_entity.pdbx_description
1 polymer ?
#
loop_
_entity_poly.entity_id
_entity_poly.type
_entity_poly.pdbx_seq_one_letter_code
_entity_poly.pdbx_strand_id
1 'polypeptide(L)'
;MDENTRHRSKIEKIEIEIVPENNLESVLNPSNKLTEDAFYGPGCGGNPFRRRLQKLLRNWMKLMAHSNLEYFLCYGSLMGYQRTKDFIPYDHDIDICLNEKDFPSLIKKESQRPINVRDKLPHTIIARSFVNGKRLNCEGVLVDTKMDPCSIVSPAARIILGQYNFIDVYLYKTGH
;
A
#
# COMPACT_ATOMS: atom_id res chain seq x y z
N MET A 1 -9.55 33.00 -45.69
CA MET A 1 -9.55 33.27 -44.24
C MET A 1 -10.85 32.73 -43.71
N ASP A 2 -10.80 31.65 -42.95
CA ASP A 2 -11.73 31.38 -41.85
C ASP A 2 -11.24 30.16 -41.07
N GLU A 3 -11.29 30.32 -39.75
CA GLU A 3 -10.67 29.52 -38.71
C GLU A 3 -11.41 28.21 -38.46
N ASN A 4 -10.72 27.06 -38.50
CA ASN A 4 -11.11 25.93 -37.65
C ASN A 4 -9.94 24.96 -37.44
N THR A 5 -8.94 25.38 -36.66
CA THR A 5 -7.84 24.51 -36.21
C THR A 5 -8.37 23.56 -35.14
N ARG A 6 -8.78 22.37 -35.59
CA ARG A 6 -9.20 21.25 -34.72
C ARG A 6 -8.00 20.74 -33.91
N HIS A 7 -7.81 21.31 -32.73
CA HIS A 7 -6.84 20.85 -31.74
C HIS A 7 -7.30 19.50 -31.17
N ARG A 8 -6.94 18.39 -31.84
CA ARG A 8 -7.00 17.05 -31.24
C ARG A 8 -5.83 16.95 -30.27
N SER A 9 -6.10 17.12 -28.98
CA SER A 9 -5.18 16.70 -27.93
C SER A 9 -4.89 15.21 -28.12
N LYS A 10 -3.62 14.88 -28.42
CA LYS A 10 -3.09 13.53 -28.24
C LYS A 10 -3.18 13.25 -26.75
N ILE A 11 -4.20 12.52 -26.33
CA ILE A 11 -4.16 11.84 -25.04
C ILE A 11 -3.12 10.73 -25.23
N GLU A 12 -1.89 11.01 -24.83
CA GLU A 12 -0.89 9.95 -24.65
C GLU A 12 -1.48 8.96 -23.67
N LYS A 13 -1.60 7.72 -24.14
CA LYS A 13 -2.00 6.58 -23.32
C LYS A 13 -0.92 6.46 -22.26
N ILE A 14 -1.21 6.93 -21.05
CA ILE A 14 -0.33 6.70 -19.90
C ILE A 14 -0.38 5.19 -19.69
N GLU A 15 0.62 4.48 -20.23
CA GLU A 15 0.90 3.13 -19.79
C GLU A 15 1.22 3.24 -18.31
N ILE A 16 0.29 2.79 -17.48
CA ILE A 16 0.55 2.58 -16.06
C ILE A 16 1.68 1.56 -16.04
N GLU A 17 2.89 2.03 -15.80
CA GLU A 17 4.05 1.18 -15.58
C GLU A 17 3.75 0.38 -14.31
N ILE A 18 3.16 -0.81 -14.49
CA ILE A 18 2.98 -1.80 -13.42
C ILE A 18 4.39 -2.05 -12.92
N VAL A 19 4.70 -1.58 -11.70
CA VAL A 19 6.00 -1.82 -11.06
C VAL A 19 6.07 -3.33 -10.85
N PRO A 20 6.84 -4.09 -11.65
CA PRO A 20 6.89 -5.54 -11.50
C PRO A 20 7.50 -5.86 -10.14
N GLU A 21 7.22 -7.03 -9.55
CA GLU A 21 7.78 -7.44 -8.25
C GLU A 21 9.30 -7.19 -8.14
N ASN A 22 10.02 -7.39 -9.26
CA ASN A 22 11.46 -7.22 -9.41
C ASN A 22 11.95 -5.77 -9.25
N ASN A 23 11.04 -4.79 -9.23
CA ASN A 23 11.34 -3.36 -9.22
C ASN A 23 10.99 -2.70 -7.87
N LEU A 24 10.32 -3.42 -6.95
CA LEU A 24 10.09 -2.99 -5.56
C LEU A 24 11.38 -2.93 -4.73
N GLU A 25 12.38 -3.74 -5.07
CA GLU A 25 13.70 -3.70 -4.43
C GLU A 25 14.35 -2.31 -4.56
N SER A 26 14.05 -1.57 -5.62
CA SER A 26 14.59 -0.21 -5.80
C SER A 26 14.08 0.78 -4.74
N VAL A 27 12.83 0.62 -4.25
CA VAL A 27 12.27 1.41 -3.13
C VAL A 27 13.01 1.15 -1.81
N LEU A 28 13.69 0.00 -1.69
CA LEU A 28 14.46 -0.32 -0.50
C LEU A 28 15.76 0.49 -0.41
N ASN A 29 16.15 1.17 -1.49
CA ASN A 29 17.32 2.05 -1.52
C ASN A 29 16.90 3.52 -1.40
N PRO A 30 17.60 4.36 -0.62
CA PRO A 30 17.26 5.77 -0.48
C PRO A 30 17.36 6.52 -1.82
N SER A 31 16.46 7.46 -2.05
CA SER A 31 16.55 8.35 -3.20
C SER A 31 17.63 9.43 -3.05
N ASN A 32 17.92 10.12 -4.15
CA ASN A 32 18.82 11.28 -4.14
C ASN A 32 18.11 12.48 -3.50
N LYS A 33 18.75 13.09 -2.49
CA LYS A 33 18.24 14.28 -1.77
C LYS A 33 17.87 15.45 -2.68
N LEU A 34 18.61 15.66 -3.78
CA LEU A 34 18.27 16.69 -4.77
C LEU A 34 16.92 16.45 -5.44
N THR A 35 16.56 15.17 -5.65
CA THR A 35 15.27 14.76 -6.21
C THR A 35 14.17 14.93 -5.16
N GLU A 36 14.43 14.63 -3.88
CA GLU A 36 13.46 14.84 -2.79
C GLU A 36 13.12 16.32 -2.60
N ASP A 37 14.12 17.19 -2.54
CA ASP A 37 13.92 18.64 -2.39
C ASP A 37 13.09 19.23 -3.54
N ALA A 38 13.25 18.71 -4.75
CA ALA A 38 12.50 19.16 -5.93
C ALA A 38 11.00 18.82 -5.86
N PHE A 39 10.62 17.67 -5.28
CA PHE A 39 9.22 17.23 -5.19
C PHE A 39 8.54 17.60 -3.87
N TYR A 40 9.27 17.63 -2.77
CA TYR A 40 8.73 17.79 -1.41
C TYR A 40 9.17 19.09 -0.73
N GLY A 41 9.95 19.92 -1.41
CA GLY A 41 10.41 21.22 -0.92
C GLY A 41 11.79 21.16 -0.27
N PRO A 42 12.51 22.29 -0.27
CA PRO A 42 13.90 22.34 0.20
C PRO A 42 14.02 22.03 1.69
N GLY A 43 14.98 21.18 2.03
CA GLY A 43 15.23 20.79 3.41
C GLY A 43 14.30 19.70 3.92
N CYS A 44 13.59 19.02 3.01
CA CYS A 44 12.78 17.88 3.37
C CYS A 44 13.67 16.77 3.96
N GLY A 45 13.25 16.24 5.11
CA GLY A 45 13.89 15.06 5.69
C GLY A 45 13.39 13.79 5.02
N GLY A 46 14.19 12.72 5.05
CA GLY A 46 13.70 11.40 4.63
C GLY A 46 12.56 10.89 5.52
N ASN A 47 11.82 9.90 5.02
CA ASN A 47 10.70 9.32 5.76
C ASN A 47 11.15 8.75 7.14
N PRO A 48 10.60 9.22 8.27
CA PRO A 48 11.04 8.79 9.61
C PRO A 48 10.70 7.33 9.91
N PHE A 49 9.75 6.75 9.19
CA PHE A 49 9.32 5.36 9.30
C PHE A 49 9.98 4.44 8.28
N ARG A 50 10.88 4.95 7.43
CA ARG A 50 11.53 4.19 6.34
C ARG A 50 11.88 2.75 6.71
N ARG A 51 12.62 2.55 7.81
CA ARG A 51 13.08 1.21 8.22
C ARG A 51 11.91 0.25 8.50
N ARG A 52 10.80 0.75 9.03
CA ARG A 52 9.59 -0.05 9.30
C ARG A 52 8.83 -0.34 8.02
N LEU A 53 8.69 0.65 7.13
CA LEU A 53 8.07 0.48 5.81
C LEU A 53 8.85 -0.52 4.96
N GLN A 54 10.18 -0.47 4.97
CA GLN A 54 11.04 -1.46 4.32
C GLN A 54 10.83 -2.87 4.92
N LYS A 55 10.72 -2.98 6.25
CA LYS A 55 10.45 -4.27 6.91
C LYS A 55 9.09 -4.82 6.48
N LEU A 56 8.07 -3.98 6.39
CA LEU A 56 6.74 -4.33 5.90
C LEU A 56 6.80 -4.79 4.42
N LEU A 57 7.41 -4.01 3.54
CA LEU A 57 7.50 -4.35 2.11
C LEU A 57 8.27 -5.65 1.88
N ARG A 58 9.39 -5.87 2.58
CA ARG A 58 10.12 -7.15 2.54
C ARG A 58 9.28 -8.32 3.07
N ASN A 59 8.45 -8.09 4.09
CA ASN A 59 7.55 -9.11 4.60
C ASN A 59 6.45 -9.44 3.59
N TRP A 60 5.86 -8.43 2.96
CA TRP A 60 4.91 -8.61 1.87
C TRP A 60 5.50 -9.43 0.73
N MET A 61 6.67 -9.04 0.21
CA MET A 61 7.34 -9.80 -0.85
C MET A 61 7.55 -11.26 -0.47
N LYS A 62 7.94 -11.55 0.79
CA LYS A 62 8.07 -12.93 1.29
C LYS A 62 6.73 -13.66 1.41
N LEU A 63 5.67 -12.98 1.83
CA LEU A 63 4.32 -13.55 1.90
C LEU A 63 3.81 -13.97 0.52
N MET A 64 4.21 -13.24 -0.53
CA MET A 64 3.77 -13.43 -1.92
C MET A 64 4.77 -14.23 -2.79
N ALA A 65 6.01 -14.45 -2.32
CA ALA A 65 7.11 -15.04 -3.11
C ALA A 65 6.85 -16.44 -3.71
N HIS A 66 5.84 -17.18 -3.22
CA HIS A 66 5.52 -18.53 -3.69
C HIS A 66 4.23 -18.60 -4.49
N SER A 67 3.73 -17.44 -4.91
CA SER A 67 2.42 -17.31 -5.50
C SER A 67 2.51 -16.40 -6.71
N ASN A 68 2.00 -16.85 -7.86
CA ASN A 68 1.92 -16.05 -9.09
C ASN A 68 0.83 -14.97 -8.96
N LEU A 69 0.87 -14.19 -7.88
CA LEU A 69 -0.15 -13.19 -7.57
C LEU A 69 0.21 -11.88 -8.24
N GLU A 70 -0.80 -11.25 -8.82
CA GLU A 70 -0.62 -10.03 -9.57
C GLU A 70 -0.94 -8.84 -8.67
N TYR A 71 0.11 -8.17 -8.19
CA TYR A 71 -0.03 -6.96 -7.38
C TYR A 71 0.91 -5.85 -7.84
N PHE A 72 0.55 -4.61 -7.51
CA PHE A 72 1.35 -3.43 -7.81
C PHE A 72 1.18 -2.35 -6.75
N LEU A 73 2.15 -1.44 -6.62
CA LEU A 73 1.99 -0.25 -5.79
C LEU A 73 0.88 0.63 -6.37
N CYS A 74 0.03 1.19 -5.52
CA CYS A 74 -0.99 2.15 -5.94
C CYS A 74 -0.99 3.41 -5.05
N TYR A 75 -1.91 4.33 -5.32
CA TYR A 75 -2.12 5.58 -4.56
C TYR A 75 -0.83 6.33 -4.18
N GLY A 76 -0.63 6.65 -2.90
CA GLY A 76 0.50 7.45 -2.42
C GLY A 76 1.83 6.73 -2.63
N SER A 77 1.84 5.41 -2.49
CA SER A 77 3.03 4.58 -2.68
C SER A 77 3.52 4.57 -4.13
N LEU A 78 2.62 4.43 -5.11
CA LEU A 78 2.99 4.53 -6.52
C LEU A 78 3.52 5.93 -6.85
N MET A 79 2.90 6.97 -6.29
CA MET A 79 3.34 8.35 -6.50
C MET A 79 4.73 8.62 -5.91
N GLY A 80 5.03 8.13 -4.72
CA GLY A 80 6.38 8.19 -4.13
C GLY A 80 7.40 7.50 -5.01
N TYR A 81 7.07 6.28 -5.47
CA TYR A 81 7.91 5.54 -6.40
C TYR A 81 8.17 6.30 -7.71
N GLN A 82 7.14 6.87 -8.33
CA GLN A 82 7.30 7.60 -9.60
C GLN A 82 8.11 8.89 -9.42
N ARG A 83 7.97 9.59 -8.29
CA ARG A 83 8.68 10.86 -8.03
C ARG A 83 10.14 10.65 -7.68
N THR A 84 10.41 9.84 -6.66
CA THR A 84 11.75 9.72 -6.06
C THR A 84 12.25 8.29 -6.02
N LYS A 85 11.48 7.30 -6.48
CA LYS A 85 11.77 5.87 -6.28
C LYS A 85 11.83 5.51 -4.80
N ASP A 86 11.05 6.20 -3.97
CA ASP A 86 11.10 6.08 -2.52
C ASP A 86 9.75 6.33 -1.83
N PHE A 87 9.67 6.06 -0.53
CA PHE A 87 8.53 6.42 0.31
C PHE A 87 8.40 7.94 0.40
N ILE A 88 7.17 8.43 0.32
CA ILE A 88 6.88 9.85 0.55
C ILE A 88 7.33 10.23 1.98
N PRO A 89 8.08 11.32 2.19
CA PRO A 89 8.63 11.71 3.50
C PRO A 89 7.63 11.75 4.66
N TYR A 90 6.41 12.20 4.40
CA TYR A 90 5.39 12.42 5.42
C TYR A 90 4.45 11.21 5.59
N ASP A 91 4.64 10.17 4.79
CA ASP A 91 3.73 9.05 4.73
C ASP A 91 4.09 7.96 5.73
N HIS A 92 3.12 7.14 6.11
CA HIS A 92 3.25 6.20 7.22
C HIS A 92 2.84 4.77 6.87
N ASP A 93 2.28 4.55 5.69
CA ASP A 93 1.85 3.27 5.16
C ASP A 93 2.37 3.03 3.74
N ILE A 94 1.99 1.87 3.20
CA ILE A 94 2.26 1.46 1.81
C ILE A 94 0.94 0.98 1.22
N ASP A 95 0.58 1.47 0.05
CA ASP A 95 -0.61 1.05 -0.69
C ASP A 95 -0.26 0.00 -1.74
N ILE A 96 -0.90 -1.16 -1.66
CA ILE A 96 -0.78 -2.24 -2.64
C ILE A 96 -2.15 -2.58 -3.20
N CYS A 97 -2.21 -2.70 -4.52
CA CYS A 97 -3.38 -3.18 -5.23
C CYS A 97 -3.15 -4.64 -5.62
N LEU A 98 -4.00 -5.53 -5.12
CA LEU A 98 -3.96 -6.98 -5.34
C LEU A 98 -5.13 -7.40 -6.23
N ASN A 99 -4.89 -8.32 -7.16
CA ASN A 99 -5.97 -8.86 -7.99
C ASN A 99 -6.99 -9.57 -7.08
N GLU A 100 -8.28 -9.30 -7.25
CA GLU A 100 -9.33 -9.93 -6.42
C GLU A 100 -9.28 -11.47 -6.51
N LYS A 101 -8.89 -12.02 -7.67
CA LYS A 101 -8.71 -13.48 -7.87
C LYS A 101 -7.69 -14.09 -6.89
N ASP A 102 -6.73 -13.27 -6.44
CA ASP A 102 -5.59 -13.65 -5.62
C ASP A 102 -5.84 -13.39 -4.12
N PHE A 103 -6.88 -12.63 -3.78
CA PHE A 103 -7.24 -12.31 -2.40
C PHE A 103 -7.47 -13.54 -1.49
N PRO A 104 -8.08 -14.66 -1.95
CA PRO A 104 -8.20 -15.87 -1.13
C PRO A 104 -6.86 -16.41 -0.62
N SER A 105 -5.76 -16.19 -1.34
CA SER A 105 -4.42 -16.59 -0.88
C SER A 105 -3.96 -15.75 0.31
N LEU A 106 -4.29 -14.46 0.33
CA LEU A 106 -3.99 -13.55 1.44
C LEU A 106 -4.84 -13.85 2.68
N ILE A 107 -6.12 -14.22 2.51
CA ILE A 107 -7.00 -14.62 3.63
C ILE A 107 -6.40 -15.80 4.42
N LYS A 108 -5.78 -16.77 3.73
CA LYS A 108 -5.10 -17.92 4.38
C LYS A 108 -3.90 -17.50 5.25
N LYS A 109 -3.44 -16.26 5.13
CA LYS A 109 -2.33 -15.68 5.91
C LYS A 109 -2.81 -14.75 7.02
N GLU A 110 -4.13 -14.66 7.29
CA GLU A 110 -4.68 -13.85 8.38
C GLU A 110 -4.07 -14.26 9.73
N SER A 111 -3.61 -13.28 10.50
CA SER A 111 -3.14 -13.48 11.86
C SER A 111 -4.29 -13.88 12.77
N GLN A 112 -4.03 -14.85 13.66
CA GLN A 112 -4.98 -15.20 14.70
C GLN A 112 -5.05 -14.08 15.75
N ARG A 113 -6.27 -13.80 16.22
CA ARG A 113 -6.51 -12.88 17.33
C ARG A 113 -6.46 -13.63 18.67
N PRO A 114 -6.07 -12.98 19.78
CA PRO A 114 -5.75 -11.56 19.91
C PRO A 114 -4.40 -11.17 19.30
N ILE A 115 -4.30 -9.95 18.77
CA ILE A 115 -3.11 -9.45 18.09
C ILE A 115 -2.38 -8.44 18.95
N ASN A 116 -1.16 -8.78 19.36
CA ASN A 116 -0.28 -7.86 20.06
C ASN A 116 0.52 -7.00 19.09
N VAL A 117 -0.01 -5.84 18.72
CA VAL A 117 0.66 -4.89 17.80
C VAL A 117 2.01 -4.36 18.32
N ARG A 118 2.37 -4.60 19.58
CA ARG A 118 3.64 -4.17 20.18
C ARG A 118 4.74 -5.23 20.12
N ASP A 119 4.46 -6.44 19.65
CA ASP A 119 5.44 -7.52 19.53
C ASP A 119 6.50 -7.29 18.42
N LYS A 120 6.36 -6.18 17.66
CA LYS A 120 7.24 -5.76 16.57
C LYS A 120 7.27 -6.77 15.40
N LEU A 121 6.26 -7.62 15.29
CA LEU A 121 6.05 -8.53 14.18
C LEU A 121 4.98 -7.97 13.23
N PRO A 122 5.08 -8.27 11.92
CA PRO A 122 4.00 -8.00 10.98
C PRO A 122 2.79 -8.90 11.23
N HIS A 123 1.59 -8.34 11.23
CA HIS A 123 0.33 -9.07 11.38
C HIS A 123 -0.63 -8.77 10.24
N THR A 124 -1.15 -9.80 9.58
CA THR A 124 -2.10 -9.65 8.47
C THR A 124 -3.53 -9.63 8.99
N ILE A 125 -4.26 -8.57 8.72
CA ILE A 125 -5.67 -8.39 9.08
C ILE A 125 -6.51 -8.40 7.81
N ILE A 126 -7.59 -9.17 7.80
CA ILE A 126 -8.59 -9.11 6.74
C ILE A 126 -9.75 -8.22 7.20
N ALA A 127 -10.17 -7.28 6.36
CA ALA A 127 -11.34 -6.48 6.64
C ALA A 127 -12.59 -7.35 6.54
N ARG A 128 -13.24 -7.52 7.68
CA ARG A 128 -14.57 -8.11 7.76
C ARG A 128 -15.54 -6.97 8.01
N SER A 129 -16.05 -6.39 6.93
CA SER A 129 -17.16 -5.44 7.07
C SER A 129 -18.42 -6.26 7.36
N PHE A 130 -18.89 -6.16 8.59
CA PHE A 130 -20.21 -6.67 8.94
C PHE A 130 -21.26 -5.62 8.57
N VAL A 131 -22.54 -6.02 8.60
CA VAL A 131 -23.67 -5.12 8.42
C VAL A 131 -23.52 -3.88 9.32
N ASN A 132 -23.80 -2.71 8.77
CA ASN A 132 -23.68 -1.39 9.42
C ASN A 132 -22.24 -0.94 9.74
N GLY A 133 -21.24 -1.45 9.01
CA GLY A 133 -19.85 -0.99 9.14
C GLY A 133 -19.15 -1.47 10.40
N LYS A 134 -19.71 -2.44 11.14
CA LYS A 134 -19.00 -3.07 12.26
C LYS A 134 -17.73 -3.76 11.78
N ARG A 135 -16.73 -3.81 12.66
CA ARG A 135 -15.37 -4.33 12.41
C ARG A 135 -14.82 -5.05 13.65
N LEU A 136 -13.79 -5.86 13.51
CA LEU A 136 -13.13 -6.50 14.65
C LEU A 136 -11.93 -5.69 15.11
N ASN A 137 -11.84 -5.44 16.42
CA ASN A 137 -10.64 -4.89 17.02
C ASN A 137 -9.53 -5.98 17.14
N CYS A 138 -8.37 -5.65 17.71
CA CYS A 138 -7.23 -6.56 17.82
C CYS A 138 -7.50 -7.74 18.76
N GLU A 139 -8.43 -7.60 19.70
CA GLU A 139 -8.90 -8.69 20.58
C GLU A 139 -9.94 -9.60 19.90
N GLY A 140 -10.45 -9.22 18.73
CA GLY A 140 -11.50 -9.96 18.03
C GLY A 140 -12.91 -9.62 18.49
N VAL A 141 -13.07 -8.48 19.17
CA VAL A 141 -14.37 -7.96 19.59
C VAL A 141 -14.94 -7.07 18.48
N LEU A 142 -16.24 -7.21 18.21
CA LEU A 142 -16.96 -6.34 17.29
C LEU A 142 -17.06 -4.92 17.85
N VAL A 143 -16.65 -3.94 17.06
CA VAL A 143 -16.68 -2.52 17.41
C VAL A 143 -17.28 -1.70 16.27
N ASP A 144 -17.84 -0.55 16.61
CA ASP A 144 -18.58 0.30 15.68
C ASP A 144 -17.70 1.40 15.08
N THR A 145 -16.57 1.71 15.74
CA THR A 145 -15.61 2.75 15.37
C THR A 145 -14.19 2.20 15.27
N LYS A 146 -13.24 3.01 14.77
CA LYS A 146 -11.82 2.65 14.73
C LYS A 146 -11.22 2.75 16.15
N MET A 147 -11.27 1.66 16.90
CA MET A 147 -10.73 1.58 18.27
C MET A 147 -9.22 1.34 18.30
N ASP A 148 -8.72 0.55 17.35
CA ASP A 148 -7.31 0.17 17.27
C ASP A 148 -6.89 -0.10 15.81
N PRO A 149 -5.60 -0.37 15.53
CA PRO A 149 -5.11 -0.61 14.17
C PRO A 149 -5.80 -1.77 13.43
N CYS A 150 -6.35 -2.77 14.14
CA CYS A 150 -7.03 -3.92 13.54
C CYS A 150 -8.48 -3.62 13.14
N SER A 151 -9.06 -2.54 13.68
CA SER A 151 -10.45 -2.10 13.48
C SER A 151 -10.69 -1.47 12.10
N ILE A 152 -10.56 -2.25 11.02
CA ILE A 152 -10.66 -1.80 9.63
C ILE A 152 -12.00 -2.17 8.97
N VAL A 153 -12.49 -1.30 8.06
CA VAL A 153 -13.60 -1.58 7.12
C VAL A 153 -13.10 -1.55 5.69
N SER A 154 -12.26 -0.57 5.40
CA SER A 154 -11.32 -0.54 4.28
C SER A 154 -9.93 -0.19 4.84
N PRO A 155 -8.83 -0.54 4.15
CA PRO A 155 -8.73 -1.36 2.91
C PRO A 155 -9.22 -2.81 3.09
N ALA A 156 -9.19 -3.64 2.03
CA ALA A 156 -9.66 -5.03 2.09
C ALA A 156 -8.81 -5.92 3.02
N ALA A 157 -7.52 -5.62 3.13
CA ALA A 157 -6.64 -6.17 4.15
C ALA A 157 -5.60 -5.15 4.58
N ARG A 158 -5.05 -5.33 5.78
CA ARG A 158 -3.99 -4.50 6.34
C ARG A 158 -2.90 -5.36 6.95
N ILE A 159 -1.63 -5.11 6.60
CA ILE A 159 -0.47 -5.71 7.28
C ILE A 159 0.08 -4.68 8.26
N ILE A 160 0.00 -4.98 9.55
CA ILE A 160 0.33 -4.05 10.63
C ILE A 160 1.72 -4.34 11.16
N LEU A 161 2.55 -3.31 11.33
CA LEU A 161 3.80 -3.39 12.09
C LEU A 161 3.87 -2.24 13.10
N GLY A 162 3.62 -2.55 14.38
CA GLY A 162 3.46 -1.50 15.38
C GLY A 162 2.06 -0.87 15.34
N GLN A 163 1.93 0.34 15.88
CA GLN A 163 0.63 1.00 15.99
C GLN A 163 0.28 1.92 14.81
N TYR A 164 1.26 2.29 13.98
CA TYR A 164 1.13 3.41 13.03
C TYR A 164 1.74 3.14 11.65
N ASN A 165 2.22 1.93 11.38
CA ASN A 165 2.83 1.60 10.10
C ASN A 165 2.17 0.39 9.50
N PHE A 166 1.73 0.53 8.25
CA PHE A 166 0.83 -0.41 7.61
C PHE A 166 1.21 -0.69 6.16
N ILE A 167 0.77 -1.84 5.65
CA ILE A 167 0.47 -1.99 4.23
C ILE A 167 -1.04 -2.06 4.11
N ASP A 168 -1.61 -1.20 3.29
CA ASP A 168 -3.01 -1.20 2.92
C ASP A 168 -3.21 -1.93 1.59
N VAL A 169 -4.04 -2.97 1.61
CA VAL A 169 -4.27 -3.83 0.45
C VAL A 169 -5.66 -3.56 -0.12
N TYR A 170 -5.67 -2.93 -1.29
CA TYR A 170 -6.87 -2.68 -2.09
C TYR A 170 -7.04 -3.77 -3.15
N LEU A 171 -8.28 -4.02 -3.56
CA LEU A 171 -8.58 -5.02 -4.57
C LEU A 171 -8.91 -4.35 -5.89
N TYR A 172 -8.38 -4.90 -6.98
CA TYR A 172 -8.80 -4.55 -8.34
C TYR A 172 -9.33 -5.80 -9.06
N LYS A 173 -10.19 -5.58 -10.05
CA LYS A 173 -10.73 -6.61 -10.93
C LYS A 173 -10.12 -6.46 -12.32
N THR A 174 -9.61 -7.55 -12.88
CA THR A 174 -9.35 -7.61 -14.32
C THR A 174 -10.67 -7.89 -15.03
N GLY A 175 -10.99 -7.11 -16.07
CA GLY A 175 -12.18 -7.37 -16.90
C GLY A 175 -12.10 -8.76 -17.54
N HIS A 176 -13.24 -9.45 -17.60
CA HIS A 176 -13.43 -10.63 -18.44
C HIS A 176 -13.65 -10.24 -19.89
#